data_AF-A0A7X9XGD8-F1
#
_entry.id   AF-A0A7X9XGD8-F1
#
_cell.length_a   1.000
_cell.length_b   1.000
_cell.length_c   1.000
_cell.angle_alpha   90.00
_cell.angle_beta   90.00
_cell.angle_gamma   90.00
#
_symmetry.space_group_name_H-M   'P 1'
#
loop_
_entity.id
_entity.type
_entity.pdbx_description
1 polymer ?
#
loop_
_entity_poly.entity_id
_entity_poly.type
_entity_poly.pdbx_seq_one_letter_code
_entity_poly.pdbx_strand_id
1 'polypeptide(L)'
;MENVNKYSNYILCYTRKNKEDMIYSKKLAYSMHLAYSNDGVKFQELNHNSGVLFAKATENDNGLLIAKSLKKPYLFNLKDGLFGVVCIRTEAEGENDSESKGKILLCTSRDLLSYDEIGLIDLNMDTYVNDVTCEYNRENDNYVIHWCNKEGNYYKNYIKDIADVNSASIPEKAEAFNIETIKADIEGLVSRNIIKVSDDIAHRLVCRLTVPTNVKVEVPQNVNVNSADDLKKIKAKAIYTDGTTHTKYIDWNTENVDWSTKGSYKIEGRIHQDHYEFPITENRADPCIGKWNGKYYFIATNDADGNHTLYMREADTIPELLTAEEKLILDSSTYEDIGGLLWAPEFHIVDGKLYIFHGATQGEFFYEESHVMKLREGGNPMNAKDWSRPHRVVKKDGTYLCEAGKTISLDMTNFEVNGEYYVVWSQRQFLPIDLGAWLYIAKVDPKEPWKLITEPVVISKPDYGWANNHVFVDEGPFALFRDNRIFLTFSSALIDATYVFGLLTAKIGADLLNPDSWRKGNYPLLTSRSIKGEDGPGHNAYVIDDEGSVWNTYHARKNIDGPRSSGIRRVHFDIDGYPVLDLPEDKDLNKDLAEVTTTIILE
;
A
#
# COMPACT_ATOMS: atom_id res chain seq x y z
N MET A 1 -17.24 29.81 36.87
CA MET A 1 -18.21 29.38 35.85
C MET A 1 -17.41 28.93 34.65
N GLU A 2 -17.28 27.61 34.51
CA GLU A 2 -16.56 26.93 33.45
C GLU A 2 -17.20 27.25 32.09
N ASN A 3 -16.37 27.68 31.15
CA ASN A 3 -16.63 27.48 29.73
C ASN A 3 -15.31 26.98 29.13
N VAL A 4 -14.99 25.73 29.47
CA VAL A 4 -14.03 24.95 28.68
C VAL A 4 -14.80 24.60 27.41
N ASN A 5 -14.43 25.22 26.29
CA ASN A 5 -14.87 24.81 24.97
C ASN A 5 -14.47 23.34 24.82
N LYS A 6 -15.41 22.41 25.07
CA LYS A 6 -15.15 20.99 24.98
C LYS A 6 -15.08 20.67 23.48
N TYR A 7 -13.86 20.64 22.94
CA TYR A 7 -13.60 20.19 21.57
C TYR A 7 -14.41 18.90 21.34
N SER A 8 -15.17 18.89 20.24
CA SER A 8 -15.98 17.74 19.85
C SER A 8 -15.41 17.25 18.53
N ASN A 9 -15.14 15.96 18.40
CA ASN A 9 -14.55 15.43 17.18
C ASN A 9 -15.63 15.11 16.16
N TYR A 10 -15.52 15.73 15.00
CA TYR A 10 -16.45 15.58 13.89
C TYR A 10 -15.78 14.92 12.71
N ILE A 11 -16.46 13.93 12.14
CA ILE A 11 -16.05 13.28 10.89
C ILE A 11 -17.07 13.62 9.83
N LEU A 12 -16.61 14.28 8.77
CA LEU A 12 -17.38 14.54 7.56
C LEU A 12 -17.19 13.38 6.58
N CYS A 13 -18.29 12.72 6.23
CA CYS A 13 -18.37 11.78 5.12
C CYS A 13 -18.73 12.53 3.83
N TYR A 14 -18.05 12.21 2.74
CA TYR A 14 -18.31 12.81 1.43
C TYR A 14 -17.88 11.91 0.27
N THR A 15 -18.29 12.27 -0.95
CA THR A 15 -17.67 11.80 -2.19
C THR A 15 -17.00 12.99 -2.88
N ARG A 16 -16.25 12.76 -3.95
CA ARG A 16 -15.57 13.85 -4.68
C ARG A 16 -16.11 14.01 -6.11
N LYS A 17 -15.97 15.21 -6.67
CA LYS A 17 -16.07 15.41 -8.13
C LYS A 17 -14.84 14.78 -8.79
N ASN A 18 -15.06 14.02 -9.85
CA ASN A 18 -13.95 13.49 -10.64
C ASN A 18 -13.20 14.62 -11.36
N LYS A 19 -11.98 14.31 -11.78
CA LYS A 19 -11.18 15.12 -12.70
C LYS A 19 -11.06 14.38 -14.03
N GLU A 20 -10.11 14.82 -14.85
CA GLU A 20 -9.61 14.01 -15.96
C GLU A 20 -9.19 12.62 -15.46
N ASP A 21 -9.38 11.63 -16.31
CA ASP A 21 -9.28 10.21 -15.98
C ASP A 21 -7.94 9.85 -15.33
N MET A 22 -6.86 10.35 -15.93
CA MET A 22 -5.47 10.20 -15.45
C MET A 22 -5.19 10.84 -14.08
N ILE A 23 -5.98 11.83 -13.66
CA ILE A 23 -5.74 12.59 -12.42
C ILE A 23 -6.60 12.04 -11.29
N TYR A 24 -7.89 11.86 -11.55
CA TYR A 24 -8.84 11.32 -10.58
C TYR A 24 -10.12 10.85 -11.27
N SER A 25 -10.09 9.63 -11.80
CA SER A 25 -11.20 9.00 -12.51
C SER A 25 -12.49 8.90 -11.68
N LYS A 26 -13.60 8.57 -12.34
CA LYS A 26 -14.89 8.38 -11.65
C LYS A 26 -14.84 7.22 -10.67
N LYS A 27 -14.12 6.14 -10.97
CA LYS A 27 -13.89 5.00 -10.07
C LYS A 27 -13.25 5.42 -8.74
N LEU A 28 -12.37 6.43 -8.78
CA LEU A 28 -11.77 7.01 -7.58
C LEU A 28 -12.70 8.02 -6.89
N ALA A 29 -13.38 8.85 -7.67
CA ALA A 29 -14.25 9.91 -7.16
C ALA A 29 -15.53 9.39 -6.48
N TYR A 30 -16.08 8.30 -7.00
CA TYR A 30 -17.28 7.62 -6.51
C TYR A 30 -16.90 6.54 -5.48
N SER A 31 -16.13 6.99 -4.49
CA SER A 31 -15.76 6.29 -3.27
C SER A 31 -16.09 7.21 -2.09
N MET A 32 -16.12 6.68 -0.88
CA MET A 32 -16.33 7.50 0.32
C MET A 32 -14.98 8.05 0.79
N HIS A 33 -14.96 9.34 1.08
CA HIS A 33 -13.86 10.09 1.66
C HIS A 33 -14.22 10.56 3.06
N LEU A 34 -13.19 10.85 3.87
CA LEU A 34 -13.36 11.37 5.23
C LEU A 34 -12.57 12.67 5.41
N ALA A 35 -13.13 13.58 6.20
CA ALA A 35 -12.46 14.76 6.69
C ALA A 35 -12.72 14.93 8.19
N TYR A 36 -11.76 15.49 8.90
CA TYR A 36 -11.78 15.67 10.35
C TYR A 36 -11.91 17.15 10.73
N SER A 37 -12.65 17.42 11.81
CA SER A 37 -12.74 18.73 12.44
C SER A 37 -12.89 18.60 13.95
N ASN A 38 -12.23 19.49 14.70
CA ASN A 38 -12.36 19.60 16.15
C ASN A 38 -13.42 20.63 16.60
N ASP A 39 -13.91 21.45 15.68
CA ASP A 39 -14.89 22.52 15.94
C ASP A 39 -16.20 22.34 15.14
N GLY A 40 -16.22 21.41 14.18
CA GLY A 40 -17.36 21.13 13.31
C GLY A 40 -17.55 22.16 12.19
N VAL A 41 -16.59 23.07 12.01
CA VAL A 41 -16.63 24.16 11.04
C VAL A 41 -15.46 24.04 10.06
N LYS A 42 -14.24 23.89 10.56
CA LYS A 42 -13.03 23.75 9.75
C LYS A 42 -12.69 22.29 9.59
N PHE A 43 -12.95 21.75 8.41
CA PHE A 43 -12.63 20.38 8.06
C PHE A 43 -11.33 20.31 7.27
N GLN A 44 -10.47 19.37 7.67
CA GLN A 44 -9.27 18.96 6.96
C GLN A 44 -9.51 17.58 6.35
N GLU A 45 -9.23 17.42 5.06
CA GLU A 45 -9.27 16.13 4.39
C GLU A 45 -8.32 15.11 5.03
N LEU A 46 -8.71 13.85 5.01
CA LEU A 46 -7.87 12.72 5.36
C LEU A 46 -7.44 11.97 4.10
N ASN A 47 -6.38 11.16 4.21
CA ASN A 47 -5.89 10.26 3.16
C ASN A 47 -5.56 10.99 1.84
N HIS A 48 -4.95 12.16 1.88
CA HIS A 48 -4.62 12.99 0.70
C HIS A 48 -5.83 13.35 -0.18
N ASN A 49 -7.02 13.46 0.44
CA ASN A 49 -8.30 13.59 -0.26
C ASN A 49 -8.61 12.40 -1.20
N SER A 50 -8.17 11.20 -0.81
CA SER A 50 -8.42 9.94 -1.52
C SER A 50 -9.45 9.09 -0.79
N GLY A 51 -10.15 8.24 -1.55
CA GLY A 51 -11.20 7.38 -0.99
C GLY A 51 -10.66 6.44 0.08
N VAL A 52 -11.49 6.15 1.09
CA VAL A 52 -11.21 5.18 2.15
C VAL A 52 -12.20 4.01 2.17
N LEU A 53 -13.26 4.07 1.36
CA LEU A 53 -14.20 2.97 1.16
C LEU A 53 -14.65 2.95 -0.30
N PHE A 54 -14.46 1.80 -0.93
CA PHE A 54 -14.84 1.50 -2.30
C PHE A 54 -15.81 0.33 -2.31
N ALA A 55 -16.75 0.31 -3.25
CA ALA A 55 -17.59 -0.86 -3.48
C ALA A 55 -16.75 -1.96 -4.15
N LYS A 56 -16.99 -3.21 -3.75
CA LYS A 56 -16.37 -4.37 -4.42
C LYS A 56 -16.95 -4.59 -5.81
N ALA A 57 -16.11 -5.05 -6.72
CA ALA A 57 -16.48 -5.52 -8.03
C ALA A 57 -17.43 -6.73 -7.93
N THR A 58 -18.28 -6.91 -8.95
CA THR A 58 -19.07 -8.13 -9.10
C THR A 58 -18.42 -9.05 -10.13
N GLU A 59 -18.59 -10.36 -9.96
CA GLU A 59 -18.07 -11.35 -10.90
C GLU A 59 -19.20 -11.76 -11.86
N ASN A 60 -18.96 -11.71 -13.17
CA ASN A 60 -19.93 -12.21 -14.15
C ASN A 60 -19.82 -13.73 -14.34
N ASP A 61 -20.72 -14.32 -15.13
CA ASP A 61 -20.77 -15.78 -15.39
C ASP A 61 -19.47 -16.37 -15.94
N ASN A 62 -18.61 -15.55 -16.53
CA ASN A 62 -17.32 -15.96 -17.10
C ASN A 62 -16.14 -15.77 -16.12
N GLY A 63 -16.39 -15.33 -14.89
CA GLY A 63 -15.36 -15.08 -13.88
C GLY A 63 -14.68 -13.71 -13.98
N LEU A 64 -15.10 -12.83 -14.91
CA LEU A 64 -14.53 -11.49 -15.06
C LEU A 64 -15.08 -10.55 -13.98
N LEU A 65 -14.17 -9.81 -13.34
CA LEU A 65 -14.52 -8.79 -12.36
C LEU A 65 -14.95 -7.48 -13.03
N ILE A 66 -16.17 -7.05 -12.72
CA ILE A 66 -16.77 -5.79 -13.16
C ILE A 66 -16.69 -4.79 -12.02
N ALA A 67 -15.82 -3.79 -12.17
CA ALA A 67 -15.66 -2.73 -11.18
C ALA A 67 -17.00 -2.04 -10.88
N LYS A 68 -17.27 -1.83 -9.59
CA LYS A 68 -18.41 -1.05 -9.10
C LYS A 68 -17.90 0.21 -8.40
N SER A 69 -18.80 1.17 -8.27
CA SER A 69 -18.58 2.43 -7.57
C SER A 69 -19.70 2.65 -6.54
N LEU A 70 -19.55 3.67 -5.70
CA LEU A 70 -20.58 4.07 -4.75
C LEU A 70 -20.92 5.56 -4.86
N LYS A 71 -22.19 5.88 -4.65
CA LYS A 71 -22.67 7.26 -4.55
C LYS A 71 -23.48 7.44 -3.28
N LYS A 72 -23.57 8.69 -2.85
CA LYS A 72 -24.43 9.11 -1.73
C LYS A 72 -24.17 8.30 -0.43
N PRO A 73 -22.90 8.05 -0.03
CA PRO A 73 -22.64 7.39 1.24
C PRO A 73 -23.27 8.19 2.37
N TYR A 74 -23.83 7.48 3.35
CA TYR A 74 -24.40 8.06 4.55
C TYR A 74 -23.89 7.27 5.75
N LEU A 75 -23.10 7.95 6.57
CA LEU A 75 -22.42 7.37 7.73
C LEU A 75 -23.31 7.51 8.97
N PHE A 76 -23.51 6.43 9.72
CA PHE A 76 -24.37 6.42 10.92
C PHE A 76 -23.81 5.50 12.00
N ASN A 77 -24.35 5.62 13.22
CA ASN A 77 -23.96 4.77 14.34
C ASN A 77 -24.81 3.50 14.37
N LEU A 78 -24.16 2.37 14.56
CA LEU A 78 -24.79 1.09 14.85
C LEU A 78 -25.18 1.01 16.33
N LYS A 79 -26.09 0.09 16.66
CA LYS A 79 -26.63 -0.09 18.02
C LYS A 79 -25.55 -0.40 19.07
N ASP A 80 -24.47 -1.03 18.66
CA ASP A 80 -23.35 -1.48 19.47
C ASP A 80 -22.21 -0.45 19.57
N GLY A 81 -22.39 0.74 18.99
CA GLY A 81 -21.38 1.80 18.97
C GLY A 81 -20.37 1.68 17.84
N LEU A 82 -20.52 0.70 16.94
CA LEU A 82 -19.78 0.64 15.68
C LEU A 82 -20.40 1.59 14.63
N PHE A 83 -19.87 1.58 13.42
CA PHE A 83 -20.30 2.47 12.34
C PHE A 83 -20.90 1.69 11.18
N GLY A 84 -21.97 2.22 10.60
CA GLY A 84 -22.58 1.75 9.37
C GLY A 84 -22.47 2.80 8.28
N VAL A 85 -22.32 2.35 7.03
CA VAL A 85 -22.41 3.19 5.85
C VAL A 85 -23.44 2.56 4.92
N VAL A 86 -24.51 3.30 4.64
CA VAL A 86 -25.41 2.96 3.52
C VAL A 86 -25.06 3.81 2.31
N CYS A 87 -25.07 3.22 1.13
CA CYS A 87 -24.80 3.94 -0.12
C CYS A 87 -25.51 3.31 -1.32
N ILE A 88 -25.52 4.03 -2.43
CA ILE A 88 -26.03 3.53 -3.70
C ILE A 88 -24.85 2.92 -4.46
N ARG A 89 -24.88 1.61 -4.70
CA ARG A 89 -23.91 0.95 -5.58
C ARG A 89 -24.25 1.27 -7.04
N THR A 90 -23.23 1.62 -7.80
CA THR A 90 -23.32 1.99 -9.22
C THR A 90 -22.37 1.14 -10.04
N GLU A 91 -22.55 1.18 -11.36
CA GLU A 91 -21.47 0.76 -12.27
C GLU A 91 -20.23 1.65 -12.08
N ALA A 92 -19.08 1.21 -12.59
CA ALA A 92 -17.79 1.89 -12.48
C ALA A 92 -17.85 3.40 -12.72
N GLU A 93 -18.57 3.82 -13.77
CA GLU A 93 -18.65 5.20 -14.23
C GLU A 93 -19.84 5.98 -13.62
N GLY A 94 -20.52 5.38 -12.64
CA GLY A 94 -21.56 6.00 -11.84
C GLY A 94 -22.98 5.86 -12.40
N GLU A 95 -23.17 5.06 -13.44
CA GLU A 95 -24.47 4.65 -13.97
C GLU A 95 -25.19 3.71 -13.01
N ASN A 96 -26.49 3.52 -13.25
CA ASN A 96 -27.27 2.58 -12.47
C ASN A 96 -26.72 1.16 -12.61
N ASP A 97 -26.45 0.52 -11.48
CA ASP A 97 -26.20 -0.92 -11.41
C ASP A 97 -27.54 -1.67 -11.40
N SER A 98 -27.73 -2.57 -12.37
CA SER A 98 -28.99 -3.31 -12.49
C SER A 98 -29.21 -4.28 -11.32
N GLU A 99 -28.13 -4.80 -10.72
CA GLU A 99 -28.20 -5.70 -9.56
C GLU A 99 -28.62 -4.97 -8.27
N SER A 100 -28.39 -3.64 -8.21
CA SER A 100 -28.76 -2.79 -7.06
C SER A 100 -30.13 -2.13 -7.20
N LYS A 101 -30.89 -2.44 -8.26
CA LYS A 101 -32.26 -1.91 -8.41
C LYS A 101 -33.14 -2.38 -7.25
N GLY A 102 -33.75 -1.43 -6.55
CA GLY A 102 -34.53 -1.67 -5.35
C GLY A 102 -33.71 -1.92 -4.08
N LYS A 103 -32.39 -1.74 -4.14
CA LYS A 103 -31.47 -2.10 -3.06
C LYS A 103 -30.47 -0.99 -2.76
N ILE A 104 -29.85 -1.06 -1.59
CA ILE A 104 -28.73 -0.19 -1.19
C ILE A 104 -27.60 -1.02 -0.62
N LEU A 105 -26.36 -0.59 -0.81
CA LEU A 105 -25.20 -1.27 -0.24
C LEU A 105 -25.02 -0.88 1.22
N LEU A 106 -24.76 -1.87 2.07
CA LEU A 106 -24.36 -1.71 3.47
C LEU A 106 -22.90 -2.12 3.65
N CYS A 107 -22.13 -1.22 4.25
CA CYS A 107 -20.83 -1.53 4.81
C CYS A 107 -20.82 -1.24 6.31
N THR A 108 -20.03 -1.98 7.07
CA THR A 108 -19.82 -1.72 8.50
C THR A 108 -18.35 -1.47 8.80
N SER A 109 -18.08 -0.73 9.86
CA SER A 109 -16.73 -0.43 10.30
C SER A 109 -16.66 -0.34 11.81
N ARG A 110 -15.53 -0.79 12.37
CA ARG A 110 -15.24 -0.63 13.80
C ARG A 110 -14.59 0.71 14.12
N ASP A 111 -13.84 1.27 13.17
CA ASP A 111 -12.91 2.37 13.43
C ASP A 111 -12.80 3.39 12.29
N LEU A 112 -13.58 3.25 11.22
CA LEU A 112 -13.56 4.07 10.00
C LEU A 112 -12.24 4.01 9.21
N LEU A 113 -11.34 3.10 9.57
CA LEU A 113 -10.08 2.80 8.86
C LEU A 113 -10.19 1.53 8.03
N SER A 114 -11.20 0.72 8.30
CA SER A 114 -11.44 -0.50 7.57
C SER A 114 -12.90 -0.88 7.57
N TYR A 115 -13.34 -1.48 6.48
CA TYR A 115 -14.74 -1.66 6.18
C TYR A 115 -15.01 -3.07 5.69
N ASP A 116 -16.07 -3.67 6.24
CA ASP A 116 -16.63 -4.92 5.78
C ASP A 116 -17.86 -4.61 4.94
N GLU A 117 -17.85 -5.00 3.67
CA GLU A 117 -19.02 -4.94 2.80
C GLU A 117 -19.97 -6.09 3.17
N ILE A 118 -21.14 -5.77 3.72
CA ILE A 118 -22.12 -6.76 4.20
C ILE A 118 -23.00 -7.25 3.05
N GLY A 119 -23.39 -6.34 2.15
CA GLY A 119 -24.18 -6.68 0.96
C GLY A 119 -25.25 -5.65 0.64
N LEU A 120 -26.16 -6.04 -0.26
CA LEU A 120 -27.26 -5.20 -0.72
C LEU A 120 -28.53 -5.43 0.10
N ILE A 121 -28.95 -4.42 0.88
CA ILE A 121 -30.24 -4.42 1.58
C ILE A 121 -31.38 -4.29 0.57
N ASP A 122 -32.30 -5.25 0.56
CA ASP A 122 -33.51 -5.21 -0.26
C ASP A 122 -34.56 -4.27 0.34
N LEU A 123 -34.94 -3.21 -0.38
CA LEU A 123 -35.94 -2.24 0.07
C LEU A 123 -37.37 -2.61 -0.34
N ASN A 124 -37.57 -3.80 -0.90
CA ASN A 124 -38.85 -4.36 -1.32
C ASN A 124 -39.61 -3.47 -2.34
N MET A 125 -38.88 -2.81 -3.25
CA MET A 125 -39.47 -2.05 -4.35
C MET A 125 -38.60 -2.07 -5.60
N ASP A 126 -39.18 -2.42 -6.76
CA ASP A 126 -38.46 -2.49 -8.03
C ASP A 126 -38.25 -1.09 -8.68
N THR A 127 -37.47 -0.23 -8.03
CA THR A 127 -37.11 1.10 -8.53
C THR A 127 -35.66 1.46 -8.18
N TYR A 128 -35.06 2.38 -8.94
CA TYR A 128 -33.72 2.86 -8.62
C TYR A 128 -33.77 3.87 -7.47
N VAL A 129 -32.96 3.61 -6.45
CA VAL A 129 -32.71 4.53 -5.35
C VAL A 129 -31.85 5.69 -5.84
N ASN A 130 -32.19 6.91 -5.44
CA ASN A 130 -31.52 8.16 -5.84
C ASN A 130 -30.78 8.84 -4.67
N ASP A 131 -31.31 8.75 -3.46
CA ASP A 131 -30.63 9.19 -2.23
C ASP A 131 -31.10 8.33 -1.04
N VAL A 132 -30.25 8.22 -0.01
CA VAL A 132 -30.49 7.36 1.16
C VAL A 132 -29.86 7.94 2.43
N THR A 133 -30.55 7.75 3.56
CA THR A 133 -30.03 7.92 4.92
C THR A 133 -30.44 6.74 5.80
N CYS A 134 -29.75 6.56 6.92
CA CYS A 134 -30.08 5.54 7.89
C CYS A 134 -29.79 6.05 9.30
N GLU A 135 -30.64 5.71 10.26
CA GLU A 135 -30.41 5.96 11.67
C GLU A 135 -30.89 4.79 12.54
N TYR A 136 -30.26 4.63 13.70
CA TYR A 136 -30.71 3.69 14.71
C TYR A 136 -31.71 4.36 15.66
N ASN A 137 -32.95 3.88 15.66
CA ASN A 137 -34.00 4.31 16.56
C ASN A 137 -33.94 3.48 17.87
N ARG A 138 -33.47 4.12 18.93
CA ARG A 138 -33.33 3.50 20.26
C ARG A 138 -34.65 3.16 20.94
N GLU A 139 -35.73 3.89 20.64
CA GLU A 139 -37.03 3.67 21.27
C GLU A 139 -37.69 2.39 20.77
N ASN A 140 -37.51 2.09 19.48
CA ASN A 140 -38.12 0.95 18.82
C ASN A 140 -37.16 -0.23 18.59
N ASP A 141 -35.89 -0.09 18.98
CA ASP A 141 -34.82 -1.08 18.78
C ASP A 141 -34.77 -1.57 17.32
N ASN A 142 -34.73 -0.60 16.39
CA ASN A 142 -34.64 -0.85 14.96
C ASN A 142 -33.87 0.26 14.25
N TYR A 143 -33.49 0.00 13.01
CA TYR A 143 -32.96 0.99 12.09
C TYR A 143 -34.05 1.48 11.17
N VAL A 144 -34.02 2.78 10.86
CA VAL A 144 -34.93 3.42 9.93
C VAL A 144 -34.12 3.88 8.72
N ILE A 145 -34.41 3.30 7.57
CA ILE A 145 -33.78 3.64 6.29
C ILE A 145 -34.71 4.59 5.56
N HIS A 146 -34.31 5.84 5.38
CA HIS A 146 -35.04 6.78 4.53
C HIS A 146 -34.40 6.83 3.15
N TRP A 147 -35.22 6.82 2.10
CA TRP A 147 -34.69 6.86 0.74
C TRP A 147 -35.67 7.52 -0.23
N CYS A 148 -35.14 8.03 -1.33
CA CYS A 148 -35.95 8.56 -2.42
C CYS A 148 -35.62 7.84 -3.72
N ASN A 149 -36.63 7.71 -4.57
CA ASN A 149 -36.46 7.14 -5.90
C ASN A 149 -36.14 8.24 -6.93
N LYS A 150 -35.86 7.86 -8.18
CA LYS A 150 -35.55 8.82 -9.25
C LYS A 150 -36.72 9.74 -9.64
N GLU A 151 -37.96 9.33 -9.36
CA GLU A 151 -39.15 10.15 -9.58
C GLU A 151 -39.38 11.19 -8.47
N GLY A 152 -38.55 11.20 -7.43
CA GLY A 152 -38.66 12.14 -6.31
C GLY A 152 -39.69 11.75 -5.26
N ASN A 153 -40.13 10.48 -5.23
CA ASN A 153 -40.96 9.94 -4.16
C ASN A 153 -40.09 9.48 -2.99
N TYR A 154 -40.57 9.68 -1.76
CA TYR A 154 -39.85 9.37 -0.54
C TYR A 154 -40.49 8.22 0.23
N TYR A 155 -39.64 7.37 0.78
CA TYR A 155 -40.02 6.17 1.49
C TYR A 155 -39.17 5.98 2.75
N LYS A 156 -39.67 5.12 3.64
CA LYS A 156 -38.91 4.58 4.77
C LYS A 156 -39.11 3.08 4.88
N ASN A 157 -38.06 2.36 5.27
CA ASN A 157 -38.11 0.95 5.66
C ASN A 157 -37.59 0.81 7.10
N TYR A 158 -38.08 -0.20 7.79
CA TYR A 158 -37.61 -0.57 9.12
C TYR A 158 -36.86 -1.90 9.06
N ILE A 159 -35.76 -2.01 9.77
CA ILE A 159 -34.97 -3.24 9.85
C ILE A 159 -34.43 -3.42 11.27
N LYS A 160 -34.62 -4.59 11.88
CA LYS A 160 -34.16 -4.84 13.27
C LYS A 160 -32.69 -5.22 13.33
N ASP A 161 -32.31 -6.17 12.49
CA ASP A 161 -30.92 -6.56 12.31
C ASP A 161 -30.43 -6.03 10.96
N ILE A 162 -29.65 -4.95 11.00
CA ILE A 162 -29.16 -4.28 9.78
C ILE A 162 -28.30 -5.21 8.91
N ALA A 163 -27.69 -6.25 9.51
CA ALA A 163 -26.87 -7.21 8.78
C ALA A 163 -27.70 -8.28 8.04
N ASP A 164 -28.97 -8.49 8.42
CA ASP A 164 -29.89 -9.34 7.65
C ASP A 164 -30.49 -8.53 6.50
N VAL A 165 -29.73 -8.46 5.41
CA VAL A 165 -30.00 -7.62 4.23
C VAL A 165 -31.35 -7.89 3.54
N ASN A 166 -32.04 -8.99 3.85
CA ASN A 166 -33.35 -9.32 3.26
C ASN A 166 -34.52 -9.05 4.22
N SER A 167 -34.26 -8.52 5.42
CA SER A 167 -35.26 -8.36 6.49
C SER A 167 -35.88 -6.98 6.60
N ALA A 168 -35.57 -6.06 5.68
CA ALA A 168 -36.20 -4.75 5.68
C ALA A 168 -37.72 -4.89 5.48
N SER A 169 -38.49 -4.02 6.12
CA SER A 169 -39.94 -3.98 5.97
C SER A 169 -40.35 -3.64 4.53
N ILE A 170 -41.64 -3.78 4.22
CA ILE A 170 -42.23 -3.13 3.05
C ILE A 170 -42.06 -1.60 3.19
N PRO A 171 -41.74 -0.86 2.11
CA PRO A 171 -41.52 0.58 2.18
C PRO A 171 -42.82 1.33 2.43
N GLU A 172 -42.80 2.23 3.41
CA GLU A 172 -43.88 3.16 3.69
C GLU A 172 -43.60 4.51 3.04
N LYS A 173 -44.61 5.19 2.51
CA LYS A 173 -44.44 6.58 2.06
C LYS A 173 -43.99 7.46 3.24
N ALA A 174 -43.03 8.33 2.97
CA ALA A 174 -42.46 9.23 3.96
C ALA A 174 -42.45 10.68 3.45
N GLU A 175 -42.23 11.61 4.37
CA GLU A 175 -41.88 12.98 4.01
C GLU A 175 -40.45 13.04 3.44
N ALA A 176 -40.16 14.13 2.72
CA ALA A 176 -38.82 14.37 2.21
C ALA A 176 -37.82 14.55 3.37
N PHE A 177 -36.73 13.80 3.35
CA PHE A 177 -35.59 14.06 4.23
C PHE A 177 -34.69 15.13 3.61
N ASN A 178 -34.06 15.93 4.48
CA ASN A 178 -33.12 16.96 4.07
C ASN A 178 -31.74 16.64 4.63
N ILE A 179 -30.73 16.71 3.77
CA ILE A 179 -29.33 16.56 4.15
C ILE A 179 -28.69 17.93 4.02
N GLU A 180 -28.22 18.48 5.14
CA GLU A 180 -27.57 19.78 5.15
C GLU A 180 -26.30 19.75 4.29
N THR A 181 -26.17 20.74 3.41
CA THR A 181 -24.97 20.87 2.59
C THR A 181 -23.86 21.49 3.41
N ILE A 182 -22.87 20.69 3.75
CA ILE A 182 -21.66 21.14 4.45
C ILE A 182 -20.71 21.77 3.44
N LYS A 183 -20.24 22.98 3.76
CA LYS A 183 -19.20 23.69 3.00
C LYS A 183 -17.89 23.59 3.76
N ALA A 184 -16.86 23.10 3.10
CA ALA A 184 -15.49 23.12 3.58
C ALA A 184 -14.56 23.42 2.41
N ASP A 185 -13.37 23.95 2.71
CA ASP A 185 -12.34 24.26 1.72
C ASP A 185 -11.57 23.00 1.32
N ILE A 186 -12.30 22.01 0.79
CA ILE A 186 -11.78 20.72 0.33
C ILE A 186 -12.03 20.61 -1.16
N GLU A 187 -10.97 20.39 -1.93
CA GLU A 187 -11.05 20.35 -3.39
C GLU A 187 -12.02 19.25 -3.88
N GLY A 188 -13.02 19.68 -4.66
CA GLY A 188 -13.96 18.77 -5.31
C GLY A 188 -15.01 18.15 -4.37
N LEU A 189 -15.13 18.65 -3.13
CA LEU A 189 -16.07 18.14 -2.12
C LEU A 189 -17.52 18.02 -2.65
N VAL A 190 -18.11 16.84 -2.45
CA VAL A 190 -19.55 16.58 -2.55
C VAL A 190 -20.01 16.03 -1.21
N SER A 191 -20.35 16.93 -0.29
CA SER A 191 -20.64 16.60 1.11
C SER A 191 -21.86 15.70 1.28
N ARG A 192 -21.81 14.87 2.34
CA ARG A 192 -22.94 14.03 2.76
C ARG A 192 -23.37 14.34 4.16
N ASN A 193 -22.69 13.83 5.18
CA ASN A 193 -23.12 14.04 6.55
C ASN A 193 -21.95 14.06 7.51
N ILE A 194 -22.19 14.63 8.69
CA ILE A 194 -21.22 14.67 9.79
C ILE A 194 -21.72 13.74 10.90
N ILE A 195 -20.80 12.98 11.49
CA ILE A 195 -21.03 12.30 12.76
C ILE A 195 -20.04 12.79 13.81
N LYS A 196 -20.42 12.64 15.09
CA LYS A 196 -19.49 12.79 16.21
C LYS A 196 -18.85 11.45 16.53
N VAL A 197 -17.56 11.48 16.86
CA VAL A 197 -16.82 10.28 17.29
C VAL A 197 -16.11 10.54 18.62
N SER A 198 -15.66 9.47 19.28
CA SER A 198 -14.84 9.59 20.50
C SER A 198 -13.46 10.18 20.19
N ASP A 199 -12.78 10.68 21.24
CA ASP A 199 -11.39 11.15 21.14
C ASP A 199 -10.46 10.06 20.58
N ASP A 200 -10.61 8.82 21.02
CA ASP A 200 -9.79 7.70 20.57
C ASP A 200 -9.96 7.40 19.07
N ILE A 201 -11.19 7.40 18.56
CA ILE A 201 -11.47 7.18 17.14
C ILE A 201 -10.92 8.34 16.30
N ALA A 202 -11.15 9.58 16.75
CA ALA A 202 -10.64 10.76 16.05
C ALA A 202 -9.11 10.77 16.00
N HIS A 203 -8.46 10.55 17.14
CA HIS A 203 -7.00 10.50 17.24
C HIS A 203 -6.42 9.42 16.33
N ARG A 204 -6.99 8.20 16.38
CA ARG A 204 -6.53 7.10 15.54
C ARG A 204 -6.73 7.37 14.06
N LEU A 205 -7.86 7.95 13.64
CA LEU A 205 -8.11 8.34 12.24
C LEU A 205 -7.09 9.36 11.74
N VAL A 206 -6.84 10.41 12.53
CA VAL A 206 -5.86 11.45 12.16
C VAL A 206 -4.46 10.84 12.06
N CYS A 207 -4.04 10.03 13.03
CA CYS A 207 -2.71 9.40 13.00
C CYS A 207 -2.53 8.41 11.85
N ARG A 208 -3.58 7.70 11.44
CA ARG A 208 -3.53 6.68 10.39
C ARG A 208 -3.72 7.22 8.98
N LEU A 209 -4.37 8.38 8.82
CA LEU A 209 -4.73 8.95 7.52
C LEU A 209 -4.08 10.31 7.24
N THR A 210 -3.14 10.75 8.08
CA THR A 210 -2.28 11.90 7.79
C THR A 210 -0.83 11.50 7.88
N VAL A 211 0.02 12.13 7.07
CA VAL A 211 1.45 11.85 7.07
C VAL A 211 2.07 12.43 8.35
N PRO A 212 2.75 11.61 9.18
CA PRO A 212 3.39 12.09 10.38
C PRO A 212 4.52 13.08 10.06
N THR A 213 4.75 14.04 10.94
CA THR A 213 5.86 15.01 10.82
C THR A 213 6.72 14.97 12.07
N ASN A 214 8.04 15.03 11.93
CA ASN A 214 8.94 15.12 13.06
C ASN A 214 8.76 16.46 13.80
N VAL A 215 8.44 16.38 15.10
CA VAL A 215 8.14 17.54 15.95
C VAL A 215 9.09 17.70 17.12
N LYS A 216 9.87 16.65 17.43
CA LYS A 216 10.87 16.69 18.49
C LYS A 216 12.00 15.72 18.21
N VAL A 217 13.20 16.09 18.63
CA VAL A 217 14.38 15.22 18.67
C VAL A 217 14.91 15.22 20.10
N GLU A 218 15.15 14.03 20.65
CA GLU A 218 15.72 13.84 21.98
C GLU A 218 17.09 13.17 21.88
N VAL A 219 18.08 13.73 22.57
CA VAL A 219 19.44 13.20 22.65
C VAL A 219 19.87 13.15 24.12
N PRO A 220 20.65 12.14 24.57
CA PRO A 220 21.18 12.13 25.93
C PRO A 220 21.98 13.42 26.23
N GLN A 221 21.75 14.03 27.39
CA GLN A 221 22.42 15.28 27.76
C GLN A 221 23.89 15.08 28.18
N ASN A 222 24.18 13.93 28.79
CA ASN A 222 25.52 13.55 29.23
C ASN A 222 25.79 12.09 28.82
N VAL A 223 26.95 11.81 28.25
CA VAL A 223 27.34 10.46 27.82
C VAL A 223 28.78 10.17 28.22
N ASN A 224 29.03 8.98 28.77
CA ASN A 224 30.39 8.52 29.06
C ASN A 224 30.96 7.84 27.81
N VAL A 225 32.14 8.25 27.39
CA VAL A 225 32.83 7.70 26.20
C VAL A 225 34.31 7.51 26.51
N ASN A 226 34.95 6.54 25.86
CA ASN A 226 36.40 6.33 25.93
C ASN A 226 37.11 6.76 24.64
N SER A 227 36.38 6.83 23.53
CA SER A 227 36.91 7.20 22.22
C SER A 227 35.83 7.83 21.33
N ALA A 228 36.25 8.40 20.21
CA ALA A 228 35.33 8.92 19.20
C ALA A 228 34.37 7.84 18.66
N ASP A 229 34.81 6.57 18.60
CA ASP A 229 33.96 5.47 18.11
C ASP A 229 32.79 5.17 19.05
N ASP A 230 32.90 5.45 20.35
CA ASP A 230 31.78 5.30 21.28
C ASP A 230 30.63 6.26 20.94
N LEU A 231 30.91 7.41 20.30
CA LEU A 231 29.88 8.35 19.86
C LEU A 231 28.95 7.78 18.79
N LYS A 232 29.43 6.83 17.98
CA LYS A 232 28.59 6.13 16.97
C LYS A 232 27.45 5.35 17.62
N LYS A 233 27.57 4.99 18.90
CA LYS A 233 26.51 4.30 19.67
C LYS A 233 25.46 5.26 20.19
N ILE A 234 25.75 6.56 20.25
CA ILE A 234 24.80 7.58 20.71
C ILE A 234 23.82 7.90 19.59
N LYS A 235 22.54 7.66 19.84
CA LYS A 235 21.46 7.90 18.89
C LYS A 235 20.53 9.00 19.40
N ALA A 236 19.90 9.67 18.46
CA ALA A 236 18.78 10.56 18.74
C ALA A 236 17.46 9.80 18.60
N LYS A 237 16.45 10.22 19.34
CA LYS A 237 15.07 9.75 19.20
C LYS A 237 14.25 10.85 18.54
N ALA A 238 13.90 10.65 17.27
CA ALA A 238 12.92 11.48 16.58
C ALA A 238 11.51 11.08 17.05
N ILE A 239 10.67 12.07 17.36
CA ILE A 239 9.27 11.90 17.77
C ILE A 239 8.39 12.63 16.76
N TYR A 240 7.32 11.98 16.33
CA TYR A 240 6.43 12.46 15.28
C TYR A 240 5.09 12.95 15.84
N THR A 241 4.31 13.66 15.02
CA THR A 241 2.99 14.23 15.37
C THR A 241 1.97 13.20 15.88
N ASP A 242 2.12 11.94 15.49
CA ASP A 242 1.28 10.81 15.91
C ASP A 242 1.81 10.11 17.18
N GLY A 243 2.90 10.62 17.78
CA GLY A 243 3.55 10.04 18.95
C GLY A 243 4.46 8.84 18.67
N THR A 244 4.53 8.36 17.42
CA THR A 244 5.50 7.35 17.01
C THR A 244 6.91 7.92 17.06
N THR A 245 7.91 7.03 17.01
CA THR A 245 9.31 7.42 17.19
C THR A 245 10.23 6.64 16.28
N HIS A 246 11.34 7.24 15.90
CA HIS A 246 12.39 6.58 15.12
C HIS A 246 13.78 6.95 15.65
N THR A 247 14.69 6.00 15.63
CA THR A 247 16.06 6.18 16.07
C THR A 247 16.86 6.80 14.92
N LYS A 248 17.57 7.90 15.18
CA LYS A 248 18.38 8.61 14.18
C LYS A 248 19.84 8.68 14.60
N TYR A 249 20.71 8.74 13.60
CA TYR A 249 22.16 8.87 13.76
C TYR A 249 22.52 10.34 13.93
N ILE A 250 23.70 10.58 14.50
CA ILE A 250 24.20 11.91 14.74
C ILE A 250 25.62 11.98 14.20
N ASP A 251 25.84 12.88 13.25
CA ASP A 251 27.15 13.26 12.76
C ASP A 251 27.75 14.24 13.77
N TRP A 252 28.51 13.70 14.74
CA TRP A 252 29.11 14.48 15.81
C TRP A 252 30.32 15.27 15.34
N ASN A 253 30.38 16.56 15.70
CA ASN A 253 31.57 17.37 15.55
C ASN A 253 32.47 17.19 16.78
N THR A 254 33.63 16.53 16.57
CA THR A 254 34.62 16.25 17.62
C THR A 254 35.89 17.09 17.49
N GLU A 255 35.93 18.13 16.65
CA GLU A 255 37.14 18.92 16.38
C GLU A 255 37.74 19.55 17.64
N ASN A 256 36.87 19.88 18.61
CA ASN A 256 37.26 20.54 19.87
C ASN A 256 37.47 19.55 21.04
N VAL A 257 37.46 18.24 20.78
CA VAL A 257 37.66 17.22 21.83
C VAL A 257 39.12 16.79 21.87
N ASP A 258 39.78 17.01 23.00
CA ASP A 258 41.08 16.40 23.28
C ASP A 258 40.88 15.01 23.91
N TRP A 259 40.94 13.97 23.06
CA TRP A 259 40.78 12.58 23.45
C TRP A 259 41.90 12.02 24.36
N SER A 260 42.95 12.81 24.64
CA SER A 260 44.01 12.43 25.59
C SER A 260 43.78 12.98 27.01
N THR A 261 42.84 13.92 27.17
CA THR A 261 42.61 14.62 28.42
C THR A 261 41.24 14.26 28.99
N LYS A 262 41.22 13.56 30.13
CA LYS A 262 39.98 13.27 30.85
C LYS A 262 39.26 14.56 31.22
N GLY A 263 37.95 14.59 31.02
CA GLY A 263 37.18 15.81 31.23
C GLY A 263 35.79 15.78 30.62
N SER A 264 35.10 16.91 30.76
CA SER A 264 33.76 17.13 30.22
C SER A 264 33.85 18.06 29.02
N TYR A 265 33.37 17.61 27.87
CA TYR A 265 33.39 18.39 26.63
C TYR A 265 31.97 18.54 26.11
N LYS A 266 31.53 19.77 25.84
CA LYS A 266 30.29 20.01 25.11
C LYS A 266 30.57 19.86 23.63
N ILE A 267 29.82 19.00 22.95
CA ILE A 267 29.92 18.79 21.51
C ILE A 267 28.59 19.09 20.83
N GLU A 268 28.69 19.48 19.57
CA GLU A 268 27.56 19.69 18.67
C GLU A 268 27.53 18.55 17.66
N GLY A 269 26.36 18.25 17.15
CA GLY A 269 26.20 17.26 16.10
C GLY A 269 24.94 17.53 15.30
N ARG A 270 24.87 16.95 14.12
CA ARG A 270 23.71 17.06 13.25
C ARG A 270 23.05 15.70 13.11
N ILE A 271 21.72 15.65 13.16
CA ILE A 271 20.99 14.43 12.83
C ILE A 271 21.31 14.04 11.40
N HIS A 272 21.83 12.82 11.23
CA HIS A 272 22.14 12.25 9.95
C HIS A 272 20.85 11.86 9.22
N GLN A 273 20.78 12.21 7.95
CA GLN A 273 19.71 11.85 7.05
C GLN A 273 20.29 11.74 5.64
N ASP A 274 20.27 10.52 5.09
CA ASP A 274 20.57 10.29 3.69
C ASP A 274 19.54 11.02 2.81
N HIS A 275 20.01 11.53 1.68
CA HIS A 275 19.18 12.25 0.71
C HIS A 275 19.02 11.44 -0.57
N TYR A 276 17.78 11.19 -0.95
CA TYR A 276 17.38 10.39 -2.11
C TYR A 276 16.44 11.20 -3.00
N GLU A 277 17.00 12.08 -3.82
CA GLU A 277 16.20 12.84 -4.80
C GLU A 277 15.55 11.89 -5.81
N PHE A 278 14.23 12.03 -6.00
CA PHE A 278 13.53 11.26 -7.02
C PHE A 278 13.69 11.89 -8.43
N PRO A 279 14.01 11.10 -9.47
CA PRO A 279 14.37 9.68 -9.40
C PRO A 279 15.83 9.44 -9.03
N ILE A 280 16.10 8.38 -8.28
CA ILE A 280 17.48 7.95 -7.98
C ILE A 280 18.14 7.29 -9.21
N THR A 281 17.37 6.72 -10.12
CA THR A 281 17.85 6.24 -11.42
C THR A 281 16.71 6.27 -12.44
N GLU A 282 16.93 6.98 -13.55
CA GLU A 282 15.97 7.07 -14.66
C GLU A 282 15.94 5.79 -15.49
N ASN A 283 14.78 5.46 -16.09
CA ASN A 283 14.58 4.28 -16.94
C ASN A 283 15.00 2.96 -16.27
N ARG A 284 14.74 2.88 -14.96
CA ARG A 284 14.87 1.67 -14.15
C ARG A 284 13.54 1.47 -13.44
N ALA A 285 12.76 0.49 -13.90
CA ALA A 285 11.52 0.08 -13.27
C ALA A 285 11.78 -1.10 -12.32
N ASP A 286 10.81 -1.38 -11.45
CA ASP A 286 10.80 -2.56 -10.57
C ASP A 286 12.09 -2.72 -9.74
N PRO A 287 12.57 -1.68 -9.02
CA PRO A 287 13.86 -1.72 -8.37
C PRO A 287 13.87 -2.61 -7.12
N CYS A 288 14.85 -3.50 -7.07
CA CYS A 288 15.17 -4.30 -5.89
C CYS A 288 16.57 -3.95 -5.37
N ILE A 289 16.64 -3.60 -4.07
CA ILE A 289 17.91 -3.58 -3.35
C ILE A 289 17.96 -4.79 -2.41
N GLY A 290 19.01 -5.59 -2.52
CA GLY A 290 19.29 -6.73 -1.66
C GLY A 290 20.61 -6.57 -0.91
N LYS A 291 20.76 -7.29 0.21
CA LYS A 291 22.01 -7.32 0.97
C LYS A 291 22.59 -8.74 0.98
N TRP A 292 23.85 -8.88 0.61
CA TRP A 292 24.54 -10.16 0.57
C TRP A 292 26.01 -10.00 0.99
N ASN A 293 26.48 -10.86 1.90
CA ASN A 293 27.87 -10.87 2.39
C ASN A 293 28.43 -9.49 2.78
N GLY A 294 27.60 -8.66 3.44
CA GLY A 294 28.00 -7.34 3.95
C GLY A 294 27.95 -6.20 2.94
N LYS A 295 27.46 -6.42 1.72
CA LYS A 295 27.30 -5.40 0.69
C LYS A 295 25.85 -5.27 0.21
N TYR A 296 25.53 -4.11 -0.35
CA TYR A 296 24.25 -3.84 -1.01
C TYR A 296 24.37 -4.03 -2.52
N TYR A 297 23.29 -4.55 -3.11
CA TYR A 297 23.16 -4.79 -4.53
C TYR A 297 21.88 -4.17 -5.05
N PHE A 298 21.95 -3.48 -6.18
CA PHE A 298 20.78 -2.93 -6.87
C PHE A 298 20.59 -3.63 -8.20
N ILE A 299 19.35 -4.01 -8.51
CA ILE A 299 18.94 -4.57 -9.80
C ILE A 299 17.52 -4.08 -10.11
N ALA A 300 17.20 -3.93 -11.40
CA ALA A 300 15.94 -3.35 -11.85
C ALA A 300 15.66 -3.75 -13.30
N THR A 301 14.39 -3.64 -13.73
CA THR A 301 14.01 -3.71 -15.14
C THR A 301 14.63 -2.55 -15.92
N ASN A 302 15.32 -2.83 -17.03
CA ASN A 302 15.95 -1.82 -17.86
C ASN A 302 14.99 -1.28 -18.93
N ASP A 303 14.18 -0.27 -18.58
CA ASP A 303 13.28 0.39 -19.54
C ASP A 303 14.05 1.14 -20.66
N ALA A 304 15.34 1.43 -20.48
CA ALA A 304 16.14 2.20 -21.44
C ALA A 304 16.47 1.44 -22.73
N ASP A 305 16.45 0.10 -22.70
CA ASP A 305 16.78 -0.74 -23.85
C ASP A 305 15.60 -1.60 -24.33
N GLY A 306 14.39 -1.33 -23.84
CA GLY A 306 13.22 -2.16 -24.14
C GLY A 306 13.18 -3.46 -23.35
N ASN A 307 13.87 -3.51 -22.20
CA ASN A 307 13.79 -4.57 -21.20
C ASN A 307 14.54 -5.84 -21.65
N HIS A 308 15.67 -5.65 -22.33
CA HIS A 308 16.47 -6.74 -22.90
C HIS A 308 17.70 -7.10 -22.06
N THR A 309 18.04 -6.30 -21.05
CA THR A 309 19.18 -6.55 -20.19
C THR A 309 18.88 -6.35 -18.71
N LEU A 310 19.59 -7.09 -17.87
CA LEU A 310 19.64 -6.91 -16.42
C LEU A 310 21.05 -6.47 -16.02
N TYR A 311 21.15 -5.28 -15.43
CA TYR A 311 22.38 -4.73 -14.87
C TYR A 311 22.32 -4.72 -13.34
N MET A 312 23.45 -4.97 -12.70
CA MET A 312 23.60 -4.93 -11.25
C MET A 312 24.61 -3.87 -10.83
N ARG A 313 24.37 -3.23 -9.68
CA ARG A 313 25.36 -2.39 -8.97
C ARG A 313 25.70 -3.01 -7.62
N GLU A 314 26.88 -2.72 -7.09
CA GLU A 314 27.34 -3.14 -5.77
C GLU A 314 27.96 -1.95 -5.03
N ALA A 315 27.67 -1.81 -3.73
CA ALA A 315 28.32 -0.84 -2.84
C ALA A 315 28.30 -1.32 -1.37
N ASP A 316 29.11 -0.67 -0.53
CA ASP A 316 29.13 -0.96 0.91
C ASP A 316 27.96 -0.28 1.64
N THR A 317 27.38 0.78 1.05
CA THR A 317 26.22 1.51 1.58
C THR A 317 25.17 1.78 0.49
N ILE A 318 23.91 2.01 0.90
CA ILE A 318 22.81 2.36 -0.03
C ILE A 318 23.08 3.68 -0.78
N PRO A 319 23.56 4.78 -0.14
CA PRO A 319 23.89 6.01 -0.86
C PRO A 319 24.96 5.83 -1.96
N GLU A 320 26.00 5.05 -1.69
CA GLU A 320 27.05 4.78 -2.69
C GLU A 320 26.51 3.97 -3.88
N LEU A 321 25.51 3.12 -3.66
CA LEU A 321 24.87 2.29 -4.69
C LEU A 321 24.23 3.11 -5.81
N LEU A 322 23.81 4.34 -5.51
CA LEU A 322 23.16 5.25 -6.47
C LEU A 322 24.09 5.65 -7.63
N THR A 323 25.40 5.62 -7.40
CA THR A 323 26.42 6.03 -8.39
C THR A 323 27.43 4.93 -8.73
N ALA A 324 27.24 3.73 -8.17
CA ALA A 324 28.09 2.58 -8.41
C ALA A 324 28.02 2.10 -9.87
N GLU A 325 29.10 1.47 -10.33
CA GLU A 325 29.21 0.96 -11.70
C GLU A 325 28.19 -0.16 -11.96
N GLU A 326 27.50 -0.09 -13.09
CA GLU A 326 26.62 -1.16 -13.57
C GLU A 326 27.42 -2.28 -14.26
N LYS A 327 27.13 -3.54 -13.91
CA LYS A 327 27.64 -4.74 -14.59
C LYS A 327 26.49 -5.53 -15.20
N LEU A 328 26.64 -5.92 -16.47
CA LEU A 328 25.68 -6.77 -17.16
C LEU A 328 25.67 -8.17 -16.52
N ILE A 329 24.49 -8.63 -16.12
CA ILE A 329 24.28 -9.95 -15.50
C ILE A 329 23.56 -10.90 -16.45
N LEU A 330 22.58 -10.40 -17.18
CA LEU A 330 21.82 -11.18 -18.16
C LEU A 330 21.43 -10.29 -19.34
N ASP A 331 21.53 -10.84 -20.54
CA ASP A 331 21.10 -10.24 -21.81
C ASP A 331 20.16 -11.23 -22.50
N SER A 332 19.08 -10.78 -23.10
CA SER A 332 18.11 -11.66 -23.77
C SER A 332 18.73 -12.44 -24.95
N SER A 333 19.87 -12.02 -25.48
CA SER A 333 20.65 -12.77 -26.47
C SER A 333 21.49 -13.92 -25.89
N THR A 334 21.55 -14.07 -24.56
CA THR A 334 22.40 -15.08 -23.89
C THR A 334 21.90 -16.51 -24.11
N TYR A 335 20.58 -16.71 -24.10
CA TYR A 335 19.94 -18.02 -24.24
C TYR A 335 18.81 -17.96 -25.26
N GLU A 336 18.77 -18.95 -26.17
CA GLU A 336 17.78 -19.00 -27.26
C GLU A 336 16.33 -19.05 -26.75
N ASP A 337 16.11 -19.69 -25.59
CA ASP A 337 14.79 -19.85 -24.96
C ASP A 337 14.40 -18.72 -24.01
N ILE A 338 15.18 -17.63 -23.97
CA ILE A 338 14.99 -16.43 -23.12
C ILE A 338 15.27 -15.16 -23.96
N GLY A 339 14.79 -15.18 -25.21
CA GLY A 339 15.14 -14.23 -26.26
C GLY A 339 14.44 -12.88 -26.23
N GLY A 340 13.46 -12.68 -25.34
CA GLY A 340 12.58 -11.50 -25.35
C GLY A 340 12.83 -10.54 -24.20
N LEU A 341 11.84 -10.44 -23.32
CA LEU A 341 11.77 -9.49 -22.22
C LEU A 341 12.40 -10.08 -20.96
N LEU A 342 13.03 -9.24 -20.14
CA LEU A 342 13.59 -9.55 -18.83
C LEU A 342 13.07 -8.54 -17.80
N TRP A 343 12.21 -8.97 -16.89
CA TRP A 343 11.45 -8.08 -16.01
C TRP A 343 11.61 -8.39 -14.53
N ALA A 344 11.46 -7.37 -13.70
CA ALA A 344 11.27 -7.43 -12.25
C ALA A 344 12.23 -8.38 -11.52
N PRO A 345 13.56 -8.17 -11.64
CA PRO A 345 14.53 -8.98 -10.92
C PRO A 345 14.51 -8.68 -9.41
N GLU A 346 14.39 -9.71 -8.59
CA GLU A 346 14.40 -9.61 -7.13
C GLU A 346 15.48 -10.49 -6.49
N PHE A 347 16.18 -9.95 -5.50
CA PHE A 347 17.12 -10.70 -4.68
C PHE A 347 16.43 -11.45 -3.56
N HIS A 348 16.67 -12.76 -3.47
CA HIS A 348 16.14 -13.60 -2.40
C HIS A 348 17.19 -14.52 -1.82
N ILE A 349 17.17 -14.68 -0.49
CA ILE A 349 18.01 -15.66 0.22
C ILE A 349 17.14 -16.87 0.57
N VAL A 350 17.43 -18.01 -0.06
CA VAL A 350 16.72 -19.27 0.16
C VAL A 350 17.72 -20.31 0.65
N ASP A 351 17.52 -20.88 1.84
CA ASP A 351 18.44 -21.85 2.45
C ASP A 351 19.91 -21.37 2.44
N GLY A 352 20.11 -20.11 2.84
CA GLY A 352 21.42 -19.47 2.93
C GLY A 352 22.13 -19.24 1.60
N LYS A 353 21.42 -19.31 0.46
CA LYS A 353 21.98 -19.09 -0.89
C LYS A 353 21.25 -17.94 -1.57
N LEU A 354 21.99 -17.15 -2.35
CA LEU A 354 21.44 -16.01 -3.09
C LEU A 354 20.83 -16.44 -4.44
N TYR A 355 19.63 -15.95 -4.71
CA TYR A 355 18.90 -16.15 -5.95
C TYR A 355 18.43 -14.81 -6.52
N ILE A 356 18.23 -14.78 -7.84
CA ILE A 356 17.47 -13.74 -8.54
C ILE A 356 16.20 -14.38 -9.07
N PHE A 357 15.03 -13.90 -8.64
CA PHE A 357 13.75 -14.22 -9.24
C PHE A 357 13.42 -13.15 -10.27
N HIS A 358 12.98 -13.51 -11.46
CA HIS A 358 12.65 -12.52 -12.50
C HIS A 358 11.64 -13.09 -13.50
N GLY A 359 10.97 -12.20 -14.24
CA GLY A 359 10.24 -12.56 -15.45
C GLY A 359 11.20 -12.74 -16.63
N ALA A 360 10.93 -13.73 -17.48
CA ALA A 360 11.49 -13.72 -18.82
C ALA A 360 10.56 -14.35 -19.88
N THR A 361 10.74 -13.90 -21.13
CA THR A 361 10.01 -14.44 -22.29
C THR A 361 10.94 -14.99 -23.37
N GLN A 362 10.40 -15.88 -24.21
CA GLN A 362 11.04 -16.27 -25.48
C GLN A 362 10.93 -15.19 -26.57
N GLY A 363 10.05 -14.21 -26.41
CA GLY A 363 9.71 -13.23 -27.44
C GLY A 363 8.73 -12.17 -26.94
N GLU A 364 7.47 -12.22 -27.40
CA GLU A 364 6.48 -11.23 -27.01
C GLU A 364 5.92 -11.42 -25.59
N PHE A 365 5.30 -10.36 -25.05
CA PHE A 365 4.76 -10.29 -23.69
C PHE A 365 3.84 -11.45 -23.29
N PHE A 366 3.04 -12.00 -24.21
CA PHE A 366 2.12 -13.10 -23.90
C PHE A 366 2.80 -14.43 -23.51
N TYR A 367 4.13 -14.49 -23.58
CA TYR A 367 4.97 -15.62 -23.19
C TYR A 367 5.77 -15.35 -21.91
N GLU A 368 5.38 -14.33 -21.13
CA GLU A 368 6.05 -13.94 -19.89
C GLU A 368 5.87 -15.00 -18.80
N GLU A 369 6.99 -15.46 -18.25
CA GLU A 369 7.00 -16.53 -17.24
C GLU A 369 8.05 -16.29 -16.16
N SER A 370 7.74 -16.74 -14.95
CA SER A 370 8.65 -16.60 -13.82
C SER A 370 9.84 -17.56 -13.94
N HIS A 371 11.02 -17.04 -13.68
CA HIS A 371 12.30 -17.74 -13.72
C HIS A 371 13.13 -17.44 -12.47
N VAL A 372 14.07 -18.34 -12.17
CA VAL A 372 14.99 -18.20 -11.04
C VAL A 372 16.43 -18.48 -11.48
N MET A 373 17.35 -17.59 -11.13
CA MET A 373 18.80 -17.77 -11.26
C MET A 373 19.42 -17.97 -9.88
N LYS A 374 20.46 -18.80 -9.79
CA LYS A 374 21.15 -19.14 -8.55
C LYS A 374 22.61 -18.71 -8.61
N LEU A 375 23.08 -18.01 -7.59
CA LEU A 375 24.51 -17.76 -7.44
C LEU A 375 25.22 -19.05 -6.98
N ARG A 376 26.31 -19.43 -7.66
CA ARG A 376 27.12 -20.57 -7.23
C ARG A 376 27.79 -20.31 -5.88
N GLU A 377 28.11 -21.37 -5.16
CA GLU A 377 28.81 -21.28 -3.88
C GLU A 377 30.17 -20.56 -4.03
N GLY A 378 30.41 -19.56 -3.20
CA GLY A 378 31.60 -18.69 -3.28
C GLY A 378 31.64 -17.77 -4.51
N GLY A 379 30.56 -17.67 -5.27
CA GLY A 379 30.44 -16.79 -6.43
C GLY A 379 30.37 -15.31 -6.07
N ASN A 380 30.71 -14.45 -7.04
CA ASN A 380 30.57 -13.01 -6.95
C ASN A 380 29.26 -12.57 -7.65
N PRO A 381 28.29 -11.93 -6.96
CA PRO A 381 27.05 -11.46 -7.57
C PRO A 381 27.27 -10.55 -8.81
N MET A 382 28.35 -9.78 -8.83
CA MET A 382 28.70 -8.89 -9.94
C MET A 382 29.31 -9.59 -11.17
N ASN A 383 29.48 -10.92 -11.13
CA ASN A 383 30.02 -11.71 -12.22
C ASN A 383 28.93 -12.60 -12.84
N ALA A 384 28.48 -12.25 -14.04
CA ALA A 384 27.46 -13.01 -14.79
C ALA A 384 27.74 -14.53 -14.87
N LYS A 385 29.01 -14.94 -14.96
CA LYS A 385 29.40 -16.37 -15.07
C LYS A 385 29.21 -17.16 -13.78
N ASP A 386 29.02 -16.49 -12.66
CA ASP A 386 28.79 -17.13 -11.36
C ASP A 386 27.31 -17.44 -11.12
N TRP A 387 26.41 -16.91 -11.95
CA TRP A 387 25.00 -17.22 -11.93
C TRP A 387 24.68 -18.43 -12.80
N SER A 388 23.73 -19.25 -12.36
CA SER A 388 23.12 -20.27 -13.21
C SER A 388 22.33 -19.60 -14.34
N ARG A 389 22.04 -20.38 -15.39
CA ARG A 389 20.99 -20.00 -16.32
C ARG A 389 19.66 -19.77 -15.57
N PRO A 390 18.73 -18.99 -16.12
CA PRO A 390 17.38 -18.92 -15.57
C PRO A 390 16.67 -20.28 -15.67
N HIS A 391 16.08 -20.69 -14.56
CA HIS A 391 15.25 -21.89 -14.43
C HIS A 391 13.78 -21.48 -14.39
N ARG A 392 12.99 -21.89 -15.38
CA ARG A 392 11.55 -21.64 -15.41
C ARG A 392 10.87 -22.28 -14.21
N VAL A 393 9.94 -21.55 -13.59
CA VAL A 393 9.17 -22.04 -12.46
C VAL A 393 8.14 -23.08 -12.91
N VAL A 394 8.09 -24.20 -12.20
CA VAL A 394 7.22 -25.35 -12.51
C VAL A 394 6.38 -25.76 -11.30
N LYS A 395 5.25 -26.41 -11.60
CA LYS A 395 4.39 -27.04 -10.61
C LYS A 395 5.09 -28.24 -9.95
N LYS A 396 4.45 -28.78 -8.91
CA LYS A 396 4.94 -29.93 -8.15
C LYS A 396 5.25 -31.16 -8.99
N ASP A 397 4.46 -31.42 -10.03
CA ASP A 397 4.62 -32.53 -10.95
C ASP A 397 5.65 -32.26 -12.07
N GLY A 398 6.26 -31.08 -12.09
CA GLY A 398 7.22 -30.64 -13.11
C GLY A 398 6.59 -30.04 -14.36
N THR A 399 5.26 -29.92 -14.43
CA THR A 399 4.60 -29.21 -15.53
C THR A 399 4.70 -27.69 -15.38
N TYR A 400 4.52 -26.96 -16.48
CA TYR A 400 4.62 -25.51 -16.47
C TYR A 400 3.52 -24.85 -15.62
N LEU A 401 3.86 -23.72 -15.01
CA LEU A 401 2.96 -22.97 -14.13
C LEU A 401 1.71 -22.50 -14.86
N CYS A 402 1.89 -21.98 -16.09
CA CYS A 402 0.84 -21.53 -16.98
C CYS A 402 1.09 -21.95 -18.44
N GLU A 403 0.07 -21.78 -19.29
CA GLU A 403 0.18 -22.06 -20.73
C GLU A 403 0.60 -20.79 -21.48
N ALA A 404 1.85 -20.75 -21.94
CA ALA A 404 2.41 -19.62 -22.66
C ALA A 404 1.57 -19.26 -23.91
N GLY A 405 1.42 -17.97 -24.18
CA GLY A 405 0.53 -17.45 -25.22
C GLY A 405 -0.94 -17.34 -24.81
N LYS A 406 -1.34 -17.95 -23.67
CA LYS A 406 -2.70 -17.83 -23.09
C LYS A 406 -2.71 -17.22 -21.70
N THR A 407 -1.66 -17.46 -20.93
CA THR A 407 -1.54 -17.03 -19.54
C THR A 407 -0.06 -16.75 -19.24
N ILE A 408 0.19 -15.68 -18.50
CA ILE A 408 1.54 -15.28 -18.08
C ILE A 408 1.71 -15.39 -16.57
N SER A 409 2.95 -15.55 -16.12
CA SER A 409 3.34 -15.49 -14.71
C SER A 409 4.55 -14.58 -14.53
N LEU A 410 4.48 -13.60 -13.64
CA LEU A 410 5.53 -12.60 -13.42
C LEU A 410 5.58 -12.16 -11.95
N ASP A 411 6.59 -11.35 -11.63
CA ASP A 411 6.75 -10.69 -10.33
C ASP A 411 6.75 -11.68 -9.16
N MET A 412 7.52 -12.76 -9.29
CA MET A 412 7.56 -13.80 -8.28
C MET A 412 8.51 -13.40 -7.15
N THR A 413 7.94 -13.10 -5.99
CA THR A 413 8.68 -12.85 -4.76
C THR A 413 8.74 -14.10 -3.89
N ASN A 414 9.80 -14.26 -3.10
CA ASN A 414 9.97 -15.37 -2.16
C ASN A 414 10.05 -14.86 -0.71
N PHE A 415 9.54 -15.64 0.24
CA PHE A 415 9.79 -15.38 1.65
C PHE A 415 9.73 -16.66 2.49
N GLU A 416 10.35 -16.61 3.66
CA GLU A 416 10.36 -17.71 4.64
C GLU A 416 9.43 -17.44 5.82
N VAL A 417 8.67 -18.44 6.24
CA VAL A 417 7.95 -18.46 7.51
C VAL A 417 8.12 -19.81 8.18
N ASN A 418 8.69 -19.80 9.39
CA ASN A 418 8.88 -21.00 10.23
C ASN A 418 9.64 -22.14 9.50
N GLY A 419 10.67 -21.82 8.73
CA GLY A 419 11.45 -22.79 7.96
C GLY A 419 10.78 -23.31 6.68
N GLU A 420 9.58 -22.82 6.34
CA GLU A 420 8.93 -23.08 5.06
C GLU A 420 9.07 -21.88 4.13
N TYR A 421 9.30 -22.14 2.84
CA TYR A 421 9.45 -21.10 1.83
C TYR A 421 8.19 -21.00 0.98
N TYR A 422 7.73 -19.77 0.81
CA TYR A 422 6.56 -19.41 0.03
C TYR A 422 7.00 -18.54 -1.13
N VAL A 423 6.32 -18.68 -2.26
CA VAL A 423 6.37 -17.71 -3.36
C VAL A 423 5.00 -17.10 -3.56
N VAL A 424 4.99 -15.81 -3.87
CA VAL A 424 3.79 -15.10 -4.34
C VAL A 424 4.12 -14.50 -5.69
N TRP A 425 3.19 -14.61 -6.64
CA TRP A 425 3.39 -14.08 -7.99
C TRP A 425 2.09 -13.53 -8.58
N SER A 426 2.24 -12.71 -9.62
CA SER A 426 1.16 -12.25 -10.47
C SER A 426 0.93 -13.22 -11.62
N GLN A 427 -0.32 -13.60 -11.86
CA GLN A 427 -0.68 -14.42 -13.02
C GLN A 427 -1.91 -13.89 -13.71
N ARG A 428 -1.81 -13.67 -15.03
CA ARG A 428 -2.89 -13.14 -15.87
C ARG A 428 -3.27 -14.13 -16.96
N GLN A 429 -4.55 -14.47 -17.00
CA GLN A 429 -5.14 -15.23 -18.09
C GLN A 429 -5.68 -14.27 -19.15
N PHE A 430 -5.34 -14.49 -20.42
CA PHE A 430 -5.86 -13.75 -21.58
C PHE A 430 -6.88 -14.55 -22.38
N LEU A 431 -6.68 -15.87 -22.49
CA LEU A 431 -7.53 -16.77 -23.27
C LEU A 431 -8.15 -17.85 -22.37
N PRO A 432 -9.43 -18.23 -22.61
CA PRO A 432 -10.32 -17.73 -23.66
C PRO A 432 -10.89 -16.33 -23.38
N ILE A 433 -10.74 -15.84 -22.14
CA ILE A 433 -11.22 -14.53 -21.68
C ILE A 433 -10.13 -13.94 -20.79
N ASP A 434 -9.90 -12.63 -20.95
CA ASP A 434 -8.99 -11.87 -20.10
C ASP A 434 -9.61 -11.66 -18.72
N LEU A 435 -9.08 -12.34 -17.71
CA LEU A 435 -9.54 -12.25 -16.31
C LEU A 435 -8.76 -11.23 -15.48
N GLY A 436 -7.71 -10.65 -16.07
CA GLY A 436 -6.77 -9.79 -15.38
C GLY A 436 -5.71 -10.55 -14.64
N ALA A 437 -4.86 -9.82 -13.94
CA ALA A 437 -3.78 -10.38 -13.14
C ALA A 437 -4.21 -10.51 -11.68
N TRP A 438 -4.04 -11.70 -11.12
CA TRP A 438 -4.35 -12.00 -9.72
C TRP A 438 -3.09 -12.45 -8.99
N LEU A 439 -3.08 -12.33 -7.66
CA LEU A 439 -1.97 -12.81 -6.83
C LEU A 439 -2.23 -14.23 -6.37
N TYR A 440 -1.23 -15.09 -6.61
CA TYR A 440 -1.22 -16.48 -6.19
C TYR A 440 -0.10 -16.74 -5.19
N ILE A 441 -0.31 -17.67 -4.25
CA ILE A 441 0.69 -18.14 -3.30
C ILE A 441 0.87 -19.66 -3.39
N ALA A 442 2.08 -20.15 -3.21
CA ALA A 442 2.41 -21.56 -3.06
C ALA A 442 3.67 -21.75 -2.23
N LYS A 443 3.89 -22.96 -1.71
CA LYS A 443 5.19 -23.35 -1.12
C LYS A 443 6.16 -23.82 -2.21
N VAL A 444 7.45 -23.65 -1.98
CA VAL A 444 8.53 -24.11 -2.89
C VAL A 444 9.53 -25.02 -2.19
N ASP A 445 10.26 -25.82 -2.98
CA ASP A 445 11.43 -26.57 -2.49
C ASP A 445 12.62 -25.61 -2.31
N PRO A 446 13.19 -25.42 -1.11
CA PRO A 446 14.34 -24.54 -0.93
C PRO A 446 15.60 -24.95 -1.71
N LYS A 447 15.71 -26.22 -2.12
CA LYS A 447 16.83 -26.71 -2.93
C LYS A 447 16.67 -26.38 -4.40
N GLU A 448 15.42 -26.27 -4.85
CA GLU A 448 14.99 -25.96 -6.21
C GLU A 448 13.86 -24.91 -6.14
N PRO A 449 14.15 -23.65 -5.77
CA PRO A 449 13.10 -22.65 -5.52
C PRO A 449 12.23 -22.30 -6.73
N TRP A 450 12.58 -22.81 -7.91
CA TRP A 450 11.76 -22.81 -9.12
C TRP A 450 10.75 -23.98 -9.19
N LYS A 451 10.57 -24.77 -8.14
CA LYS A 451 9.63 -25.89 -8.09
C LYS A 451 8.65 -25.76 -6.94
N LEU A 452 7.36 -25.62 -7.26
CA LEU A 452 6.29 -25.61 -6.27
C LEU A 452 6.18 -26.98 -5.58
N ILE A 453 5.76 -27.00 -4.31
CA ILE A 453 5.48 -28.25 -3.56
C ILE A 453 4.01 -28.35 -3.10
N THR A 454 3.23 -27.30 -3.35
CA THR A 454 1.78 -27.23 -3.17
C THR A 454 1.11 -26.68 -4.43
N GLU A 455 -0.22 -26.80 -4.50
CA GLU A 455 -0.99 -26.13 -5.54
C GLU A 455 -0.99 -24.60 -5.32
N PRO A 456 -1.04 -23.80 -6.40
CA PRO A 456 -1.31 -22.36 -6.34
C PRO A 456 -2.65 -22.03 -5.66
N VAL A 457 -2.66 -21.01 -4.81
CA VAL A 457 -3.86 -20.47 -4.16
C VAL A 457 -4.01 -18.98 -4.45
N VAL A 458 -5.17 -18.54 -4.92
CA VAL A 458 -5.46 -17.11 -5.12
C VAL A 458 -5.65 -16.40 -3.78
N ILE A 459 -4.92 -15.31 -3.54
CA ILE A 459 -5.02 -14.51 -2.30
C ILE A 459 -5.43 -13.05 -2.54
N SER A 460 -5.36 -12.55 -3.77
CA SER A 460 -5.94 -11.25 -4.15
C SER A 460 -6.39 -11.24 -5.61
N LYS A 461 -7.46 -10.49 -5.86
CA LYS A 461 -7.93 -10.08 -7.19
C LYS A 461 -8.17 -8.57 -7.20
N PRO A 462 -8.12 -7.86 -8.33
CA PRO A 462 -8.34 -6.41 -8.44
C PRO A 462 -9.83 -6.04 -8.31
N ASP A 463 -10.39 -6.24 -7.13
CA ASP A 463 -11.81 -6.16 -6.80
C ASP A 463 -12.30 -4.77 -6.34
N TYR A 464 -11.42 -3.77 -6.28
CA TYR A 464 -11.80 -2.40 -5.96
C TYR A 464 -11.61 -1.46 -7.16
N GLY A 465 -12.38 -0.37 -7.20
CA GLY A 465 -12.28 0.64 -8.27
C GLY A 465 -10.89 1.26 -8.43
N TRP A 466 -10.08 1.31 -7.37
CA TRP A 466 -8.68 1.74 -7.44
C TRP A 466 -7.74 0.67 -8.02
N ALA A 467 -8.07 -0.62 -7.88
CA ALA A 467 -7.27 -1.73 -8.40
C ALA A 467 -7.65 -2.10 -9.85
N ASN A 468 -8.91 -1.87 -10.19
CA ASN A 468 -9.49 -2.05 -11.52
C ASN A 468 -9.64 -0.69 -12.20
N ASN A 469 -8.52 0.00 -12.42
CA ASN A 469 -8.48 1.31 -13.07
C ASN A 469 -7.56 1.26 -14.29
N HIS A 470 -8.10 1.61 -15.46
CA HIS A 470 -7.53 1.38 -16.81
C HIS A 470 -7.25 -0.09 -17.18
N VAL A 471 -6.70 -0.90 -16.27
CA VAL A 471 -6.63 -2.36 -16.32
C VAL A 471 -6.94 -2.96 -14.95
N PHE A 472 -7.25 -4.26 -14.92
CA PHE A 472 -7.61 -5.03 -13.73
C PHE A 472 -6.45 -5.96 -13.39
N VAL A 473 -5.50 -5.42 -12.62
CA VAL A 473 -4.23 -6.05 -12.29
C VAL A 473 -3.98 -5.90 -10.79
N ASP A 474 -3.60 -6.99 -10.13
CA ASP A 474 -2.79 -7.00 -8.92
C ASP A 474 -1.45 -7.69 -9.27
N GLU A 475 -0.32 -7.03 -9.11
CA GLU A 475 1.03 -7.51 -9.47
C GLU A 475 2.12 -6.99 -8.52
N GLY A 476 3.41 -7.24 -8.79
CA GLY A 476 4.53 -6.74 -7.98
C GLY A 476 4.44 -7.02 -6.46
N PRO A 477 4.10 -8.24 -6.01
CA PRO A 477 4.00 -8.53 -4.57
C PRO A 477 5.38 -8.50 -3.90
N PHE A 478 5.49 -7.92 -2.70
CA PHE A 478 6.72 -8.02 -1.90
C PHE A 478 6.43 -8.04 -0.40
N ALA A 479 7.08 -8.96 0.34
CA ALA A 479 6.78 -9.21 1.75
C ALA A 479 7.66 -8.39 2.70
N LEU A 480 7.03 -7.84 3.75
CA LEU A 480 7.67 -7.17 4.88
C LEU A 480 7.19 -7.80 6.19
N PHE A 481 8.13 -8.22 7.03
CA PHE A 481 7.85 -8.86 8.30
C PHE A 481 8.02 -7.88 9.46
N ARG A 482 6.97 -7.73 10.28
CA ARG A 482 7.03 -6.88 11.48
C ARG A 482 5.92 -7.22 12.46
N ASP A 483 6.19 -7.12 13.76
CA ASP A 483 5.19 -7.21 14.84
C ASP A 483 4.28 -8.45 14.73
N ASN A 484 4.87 -9.61 14.45
CA ASN A 484 4.19 -10.89 14.24
C ASN A 484 3.17 -10.89 13.06
N ARG A 485 3.38 -10.03 12.07
CA ARG A 485 2.58 -9.92 10.84
C ARG A 485 3.46 -9.99 9.60
N ILE A 486 2.81 -10.40 8.52
CA ILE A 486 3.32 -10.31 7.15
C ILE A 486 2.52 -9.20 6.48
N PHE A 487 3.22 -8.15 6.07
CA PHE A 487 2.70 -7.08 5.22
C PHE A 487 3.16 -7.39 3.81
N LEU A 488 2.26 -7.83 2.96
CA LEU A 488 2.54 -8.11 1.56
C LEU A 488 2.00 -6.94 0.74
N THR A 489 2.89 -6.01 0.38
CA THR A 489 2.53 -4.95 -0.57
C THR A 489 2.44 -5.54 -1.96
N PHE A 490 1.62 -4.92 -2.80
CA PHE A 490 1.49 -5.25 -4.21
C PHE A 490 1.05 -3.99 -4.95
N SER A 491 1.13 -4.01 -6.27
CA SER A 491 0.65 -2.92 -7.12
C SER A 491 -0.59 -3.28 -7.88
N SER A 492 -1.40 -2.28 -8.21
CA SER A 492 -2.61 -2.47 -9.00
C SER A 492 -2.83 -1.35 -10.01
N ALA A 493 -3.81 -1.55 -10.89
CA ALA A 493 -4.16 -0.68 -12.02
C ALA A 493 -3.10 -0.68 -13.14
N LEU A 494 -3.20 0.26 -14.09
CA LEU A 494 -2.26 0.35 -15.21
C LEU A 494 -0.97 1.05 -14.77
N ILE A 495 0.17 0.70 -15.38
CA ILE A 495 1.50 1.32 -15.21
C ILE A 495 1.61 2.76 -15.76
N ASP A 496 0.60 3.57 -15.45
CA ASP A 496 0.47 5.00 -15.68
C ASP A 496 0.18 5.73 -14.36
N ALA A 497 -0.33 6.96 -14.40
CA ALA A 497 -0.63 7.72 -13.18
C ALA A 497 -1.72 7.08 -12.27
N THR A 498 -2.38 6.01 -12.71
CA THR A 498 -3.34 5.24 -11.91
C THR A 498 -2.70 4.11 -11.11
N TYR A 499 -1.43 3.79 -11.35
CA TYR A 499 -0.70 2.76 -10.62
C TYR A 499 -0.57 3.11 -9.14
N VAL A 500 -0.84 2.14 -8.27
CA VAL A 500 -0.92 2.34 -6.82
C VAL A 500 -0.42 1.14 -6.03
N PHE A 501 -0.12 1.36 -4.75
CA PHE A 501 0.20 0.29 -3.80
C PHE A 501 -1.02 -0.20 -3.03
N GLY A 502 -1.33 -1.49 -3.13
CA GLY A 502 -2.22 -2.22 -2.24
C GLY A 502 -1.46 -2.88 -1.08
N LEU A 503 -2.22 -3.42 -0.12
CA LEU A 503 -1.67 -4.17 1.00
C LEU A 503 -2.55 -5.38 1.35
N LEU A 504 -1.91 -6.55 1.42
CA LEU A 504 -2.42 -7.73 2.10
C LEU A 504 -1.72 -7.87 3.46
N THR A 505 -2.46 -8.24 4.49
CA THR A 505 -1.91 -8.51 5.83
C THR A 505 -2.29 -9.89 6.31
N ALA A 506 -1.31 -10.68 6.78
CA ALA A 506 -1.53 -11.96 7.46
C ALA A 506 -0.79 -11.98 8.80
N LYS A 507 -1.21 -12.86 9.72
CA LYS A 507 -0.48 -13.13 10.95
C LYS A 507 0.60 -14.18 10.71
N ILE A 508 1.78 -13.99 11.31
CA ILE A 508 2.78 -15.06 11.35
C ILE A 508 2.19 -16.24 12.16
N GLY A 509 2.25 -17.44 11.59
CA GLY A 509 1.64 -18.65 12.15
C GLY A 509 0.21 -18.95 11.70
N ALA A 510 -0.41 -18.08 10.89
CA ALA A 510 -1.63 -18.43 10.17
C ALA A 510 -1.33 -19.43 9.04
N ASP A 511 -2.35 -20.14 8.56
CA ASP A 511 -2.24 -20.93 7.33
C ASP A 511 -2.22 -19.99 6.13
N LEU A 512 -1.03 -19.70 5.60
CA LEU A 512 -0.86 -18.75 4.50
C LEU A 512 -1.43 -19.25 3.17
N LEU A 513 -1.70 -20.55 3.04
CA LEU A 513 -2.39 -21.14 1.89
C LEU A 513 -3.91 -21.12 2.03
N ASN A 514 -4.45 -20.58 3.13
CA ASN A 514 -5.85 -20.24 3.27
C ASN A 514 -6.07 -18.76 2.90
N PRO A 515 -6.85 -18.42 1.85
CA PRO A 515 -7.15 -17.04 1.48
C PRO A 515 -7.72 -16.21 2.64
N ASP A 516 -8.51 -16.80 3.53
CA ASP A 516 -9.13 -16.11 4.68
C ASP A 516 -8.10 -15.64 5.73
N SER A 517 -6.86 -16.14 5.66
CA SER A 517 -5.76 -15.66 6.50
C SER A 517 -5.25 -14.28 6.07
N TRP A 518 -5.57 -13.86 4.84
CA TRP A 518 -5.12 -12.61 4.25
C TRP A 518 -6.20 -11.56 4.26
N ARG A 519 -5.87 -10.38 4.78
CA ARG A 519 -6.74 -9.21 4.79
C ARG A 519 -6.26 -8.18 3.78
N LYS A 520 -7.06 -7.92 2.74
CA LYS A 520 -6.82 -6.84 1.77
C LYS A 520 -7.29 -5.49 2.32
N GLY A 521 -6.46 -4.46 2.21
CA GLY A 521 -6.84 -3.09 2.53
C GLY A 521 -7.96 -2.57 1.61
N ASN A 522 -8.87 -1.74 2.13
CA ASN A 522 -9.99 -1.19 1.35
C ASN A 522 -9.56 -0.09 0.36
N TYR A 523 -8.38 0.51 0.55
CA TYR A 523 -7.85 1.64 -0.21
C TYR A 523 -6.33 1.56 -0.32
N PRO A 524 -5.71 2.24 -1.31
CA PRO A 524 -4.26 2.17 -1.52
C PRO A 524 -3.44 2.80 -0.39
N LEU A 525 -2.22 2.30 -0.16
CA LEU A 525 -1.23 2.87 0.75
C LEU A 525 -0.49 4.07 0.15
N LEU A 526 -0.25 4.05 -1.16
CA LEU A 526 0.51 5.08 -1.86
C LEU A 526 -0.07 5.27 -3.26
N THR A 527 -0.22 6.54 -3.65
CA THR A 527 -0.84 6.97 -4.91
C THR A 527 -0.10 8.19 -5.47
N SER A 528 -0.40 8.59 -6.70
CA SER A 528 0.05 9.85 -7.32
C SER A 528 -0.29 11.12 -6.50
N ARG A 529 -1.22 11.03 -5.55
CA ARG A 529 -1.59 12.14 -4.66
C ARG A 529 -0.77 12.21 -3.38
N SER A 530 -0.07 11.13 -3.03
CA SER A 530 0.65 11.01 -1.78
C SER A 530 1.91 11.88 -1.78
N ILE A 531 2.64 11.92 -2.91
CA ILE A 531 3.87 12.69 -3.07
C ILE A 531 3.82 13.43 -4.40
N LYS A 532 3.98 14.76 -4.34
CA LYS A 532 3.86 15.62 -5.52
C LYS A 532 4.99 15.33 -6.52
N GLY A 533 4.62 15.04 -7.76
CA GLY A 533 5.56 14.82 -8.86
C GLY A 533 6.05 13.37 -9.00
N GLU A 534 5.53 12.46 -8.17
CA GLU A 534 5.76 11.02 -8.27
C GLU A 534 4.44 10.34 -8.64
N ASP A 535 4.16 10.26 -9.93
CA ASP A 535 2.89 9.75 -10.45
C ASP A 535 3.00 8.25 -10.77
N GLY A 536 1.97 7.48 -10.42
CA GLY A 536 1.92 6.04 -10.63
C GLY A 536 2.96 5.25 -9.84
N PRO A 537 3.09 5.45 -8.51
CA PRO A 537 4.08 4.71 -7.73
C PRO A 537 3.68 3.24 -7.57
N GLY A 538 4.61 2.32 -7.82
CA GLY A 538 4.35 0.89 -7.68
C GLY A 538 5.59 0.00 -7.74
N HIS A 539 5.35 -1.31 -7.75
CA HIS A 539 6.29 -2.42 -7.81
C HIS A 539 7.50 -2.22 -6.88
N ASN A 540 7.27 -2.41 -5.59
CA ASN A 540 8.29 -2.14 -4.57
C ASN A 540 9.08 -3.38 -4.15
N ALA A 541 10.23 -3.12 -3.55
CA ALA A 541 10.94 -4.05 -2.69
C ALA A 541 11.33 -3.37 -1.37
N TYR A 542 11.76 -4.17 -0.40
CA TYR A 542 12.26 -3.69 0.88
C TYR A 542 13.70 -4.13 1.14
N VAL A 543 14.50 -3.21 1.67
CA VAL A 543 15.83 -3.49 2.22
C VAL A 543 15.94 -2.90 3.62
N ILE A 544 16.65 -3.61 4.51
CA ILE A 544 17.01 -3.11 5.84
C ILE A 544 18.47 -2.69 5.79
N ASP A 545 18.75 -1.45 6.18
CA ASP A 545 20.13 -0.95 6.25
C ASP A 545 20.90 -1.55 7.46
N ASP A 546 22.18 -1.19 7.60
CA ASP A 546 23.04 -1.63 8.71
C ASP A 546 22.54 -1.19 10.08
N GLU A 547 21.59 -0.27 10.08
CA GLU A 547 21.10 0.46 11.23
C GLU A 547 19.68 0.03 11.64
N GLY A 548 19.07 -0.88 10.88
CA GLY A 548 17.76 -1.43 11.14
C GLY A 548 16.60 -0.60 10.59
N SER A 549 16.87 0.46 9.82
CA SER A 549 15.82 1.19 9.11
C SER A 549 15.39 0.40 7.88
N VAL A 550 14.07 0.36 7.67
CA VAL A 550 13.48 -0.28 6.50
C VAL A 550 13.34 0.77 5.40
N TRP A 551 13.80 0.46 4.20
CA TRP A 551 13.71 1.30 3.01
C TRP A 551 12.84 0.63 1.96
N ASN A 552 11.93 1.41 1.38
CA ASN A 552 11.07 1.04 0.28
C ASN A 552 11.71 1.51 -1.03
N THR A 553 12.16 0.60 -1.88
CA THR A 553 12.49 0.90 -3.27
C THR A 553 11.24 0.74 -4.10
N TYR A 554 10.99 1.63 -5.05
CA TYR A 554 9.78 1.60 -5.88
C TYR A 554 10.07 2.29 -7.21
N HIS A 555 9.21 2.12 -8.20
CA HIS A 555 9.24 3.00 -9.36
C HIS A 555 8.04 3.94 -9.37
N ALA A 556 8.22 5.10 -10.00
CA ALA A 556 7.15 6.03 -10.35
C ALA A 556 7.54 6.79 -11.61
N ARG A 557 6.68 7.67 -12.10
CA ARG A 557 6.99 8.63 -13.17
C ARG A 557 7.24 10.01 -12.56
N LYS A 558 8.22 10.73 -13.09
CA LYS A 558 8.44 12.14 -12.75
C LYS A 558 7.36 12.99 -13.41
N ASN A 559 6.31 13.29 -12.66
CA ASN A 559 5.01 13.70 -13.20
C ASN A 559 4.45 12.65 -14.19
N ILE A 560 3.28 12.93 -14.79
CA ILE A 560 2.58 11.98 -15.68
C ILE A 560 3.40 11.59 -16.92
N ASP A 561 4.26 12.49 -17.42
CA ASP A 561 4.96 12.32 -18.71
C ASP A 561 6.35 11.66 -18.59
N GLY A 562 6.90 11.55 -17.39
CA GLY A 562 8.24 11.01 -17.18
C GLY A 562 8.32 9.49 -17.47
N PRO A 563 9.52 8.96 -17.78
CA PRO A 563 9.71 7.51 -17.82
C PRO A 563 9.56 6.91 -16.42
N ARG A 564 9.23 5.62 -16.34
CA ARG A 564 9.29 4.89 -15.07
C ARG A 564 10.73 4.89 -14.58
N SER A 565 10.90 5.34 -13.35
CA SER A 565 12.21 5.59 -12.76
C SER A 565 12.19 5.16 -11.30
N SER A 566 13.34 4.71 -10.81
CA SER A 566 13.49 4.20 -9.47
C SER A 566 13.49 5.33 -8.45
N GLY A 567 12.84 5.10 -7.32
CA GLY A 567 12.84 5.90 -6.11
C GLY A 567 13.17 5.02 -4.90
N ILE A 568 13.55 5.67 -3.81
CA ILE A 568 13.74 5.02 -2.52
C ILE A 568 13.26 5.96 -1.41
N ARG A 569 12.58 5.40 -0.42
CA ARG A 569 12.07 6.18 0.72
C ARG A 569 12.06 5.33 1.98
N ARG A 570 12.39 5.94 3.12
CA ARG A 570 12.31 5.26 4.40
C ARG A 570 10.86 4.85 4.70
N VAL A 571 10.67 3.60 5.12
CA VAL A 571 9.38 3.14 5.65
C VAL A 571 9.26 3.65 7.08
N HIS A 572 8.19 4.39 7.33
CA HIS A 572 7.76 4.69 8.68
C HIS A 572 6.69 3.69 9.12
N PHE A 573 6.47 3.53 10.42
CA PHE A 573 5.43 2.65 10.94
C PHE A 573 4.50 3.46 11.83
N ASP A 574 3.21 3.38 11.54
CA ASP A 574 2.20 4.14 12.28
C ASP A 574 1.95 3.57 13.69
N ILE A 575 1.02 4.21 14.41
CA ILE A 575 0.63 3.84 15.77
C ILE A 575 0.11 2.40 15.92
N ASP A 576 -0.32 1.75 14.84
CA ASP A 576 -0.78 0.35 14.82
C ASP A 576 0.30 -0.61 14.27
N GLY A 577 1.48 -0.09 13.90
CA GLY A 577 2.60 -0.82 13.32
C GLY A 577 2.45 -1.11 11.81
N TYR A 578 1.54 -0.43 11.11
CA TYR A 578 1.39 -0.57 9.66
C TYR A 578 2.42 0.31 8.92
N PRO A 579 2.89 -0.10 7.73
CA PRO A 579 3.85 0.68 6.95
C PRO A 579 3.22 1.97 6.40
N VAL A 580 3.95 3.06 6.52
CA VAL A 580 3.67 4.40 5.99
C VAL A 580 4.74 4.67 4.92
N LEU A 581 4.33 4.65 3.65
CA LEU A 581 5.21 4.70 2.48
C LEU A 581 5.30 6.09 1.84
N ASP A 582 4.62 7.07 2.41
CA ASP A 582 4.45 8.44 1.91
C ASP A 582 5.04 9.49 2.86
N LEU A 583 6.04 9.12 3.65
CA LEU A 583 6.77 10.05 4.51
C LEU A 583 7.93 10.70 3.75
N PRO A 584 7.79 11.94 3.23
CA PRO A 584 8.88 12.64 2.58
C PRO A 584 9.97 13.06 3.60
N GLU A 585 11.19 13.28 3.11
CA GLU A 585 12.35 13.55 3.95
C GLU A 585 12.20 14.79 4.84
N ASP A 586 11.54 15.84 4.35
CA ASP A 586 11.30 17.09 5.08
C ASP A 586 10.32 16.92 6.25
N LYS A 587 9.44 15.91 6.16
CA LYS A 587 8.59 15.49 7.28
C LYS A 587 9.27 14.45 8.17
N ASP A 588 10.18 13.65 7.61
CA ASP A 588 10.94 12.65 8.35
C ASP A 588 11.90 13.30 9.36
N LEU A 589 12.60 14.36 8.94
CA LEU A 589 13.44 15.18 9.81
C LEU A 589 13.13 16.65 9.57
N ASN A 590 12.56 17.30 10.58
CA ASN A 590 12.40 18.73 10.53
C ASN A 590 13.79 19.38 10.62
N LYS A 591 14.16 20.15 9.59
CA LYS A 591 15.46 20.84 9.51
C LYS A 591 15.76 21.72 10.73
N ASP A 592 14.74 22.28 11.38
CA ASP A 592 14.90 23.15 12.55
C ASP A 592 15.20 22.34 13.83
N LEU A 593 15.08 21.01 13.77
CA LEU A 593 15.38 20.06 14.84
C LEU A 593 16.64 19.22 14.57
N ALA A 594 17.33 19.47 13.44
CA ALA A 594 18.46 18.66 13.01
C ALA A 594 19.74 18.91 13.82
N GLU A 595 19.94 20.12 14.35
CA GLU A 595 21.12 20.44 15.16
C GLU A 595 20.89 20.04 16.62
N VAL A 596 21.83 19.28 17.19
CA VAL A 596 21.75 18.74 18.55
C VAL A 596 23.04 18.98 19.32
N THR A 597 22.95 18.94 20.65
CA THR A 597 24.13 19.08 21.52
C THR A 597 24.11 18.04 22.62
N THR A 598 25.28 17.58 23.03
CA THR A 598 25.47 16.73 24.22
C THR A 598 26.74 17.12 24.96
N THR A 599 26.90 16.62 26.17
CA THR A 599 28.14 16.71 26.94
C THR A 599 28.76 15.32 27.04
N ILE A 600 29.96 15.14 26.51
CA ILE A 600 30.70 13.89 26.66
C ILE A 600 31.57 13.97 27.91
N ILE A 601 31.66 12.86 28.65
CA ILE A 601 32.54 12.68 29.80
C ILE A 601 33.58 11.64 29.38
N LEU A 602 34.82 12.11 29.18
CA LEU A 602 35.95 11.27 28.82
C LEU A 602 36.60 10.73 30.09
N GLU A 603 36.51 9.41 30.30
CA GLU A 603 36.91 8.74 31.55
C GLU A 603 38.36 8.26 31.63
#